data_AF-A0A963U5T0-F1
#
_entry.id   AF-A0A963U5T0-F1
#
_cell.length_a   1.000
_cell.length_b   1.000
_cell.length_c   1.000
_cell.angle_alpha   90.00
_cell.angle_beta   90.00
_cell.angle_gamma   90.00
#
_symmetry.space_group_name_H-M   'P 1'
#
loop_
_entity.id
_entity.type
_entity.pdbx_description
1 polymer ?
#
loop_
_entity_poly.entity_id
_entity_poly.type
_entity_poly.pdbx_seq_one_letter_code
_entity_poly.pdbx_strand_id
1 'polypeptide(L)'
;IKDMILDAGAAEVHFRIASPPTAWPCFYGVDTPDRDKLLAAKMSEDEMRDWIGIDSLKFISLDGLYRAVGEAKGRDAASPQYCDACFSGEYPVAPADQIARGFEMKAAE
;
A
#
# COMPACT_ATOMS: atom_id res chain seq x y z
N ILE A 1 18.97 -3.58 2.68
CA ILE A 1 18.98 -2.28 3.40
C ILE A 1 19.11 -2.50 4.90
N LYS A 2 18.21 -3.24 5.57
CA LYS A 2 18.32 -3.48 7.03
C LYS A 2 19.70 -4.00 7.46
N ASP A 3 20.23 -5.00 6.75
CA ASP A 3 21.49 -5.66 7.15
C ASP A 3 22.65 -4.68 7.03
N MET A 4 22.68 -3.88 5.96
CA MET A 4 23.68 -2.82 5.79
C MET A 4 23.64 -1.78 6.91
N ILE A 5 22.46 -1.47 7.46
CA ILE A 5 22.31 -0.52 8.57
C ILE A 5 22.80 -1.15 9.89
N LEU A 6 22.49 -2.42 10.12
CA LEU A 6 22.97 -3.17 11.29
C LEU A 6 24.48 -3.39 11.25
N ASP A 7 25.03 -3.76 10.09
CA ASP A 7 26.46 -3.93 9.86
C ASP A 7 27.23 -2.61 10.07
N ALA A 8 26.57 -1.46 9.88
CA ALA A 8 27.11 -0.14 10.19
C ALA A 8 27.06 0.22 11.69
N GLY A 9 26.53 -0.66 12.55
CA GLY A 9 26.52 -0.51 14.01
C GLY A 9 25.25 0.11 14.60
N ALA A 10 24.14 0.16 13.85
CA ALA A 10 22.87 0.62 14.40
C ALA A 10 22.35 -0.34 15.50
N ALA A 11 21.83 0.22 16.59
CA ALA A 11 21.22 -0.57 17.66
C ALA A 11 19.85 -1.13 17.29
N GLU A 12 19.05 -0.34 16.55
CA GLU A 12 17.70 -0.68 16.10
C GLU A 12 17.47 -0.12 14.69
N VAL A 13 16.60 -0.77 13.92
CA VAL A 13 16.18 -0.36 12.58
C VAL A 13 14.67 -0.20 12.54
N HIS A 14 14.22 1.01 12.20
CA HIS A 14 12.79 1.31 12.07
C HIS A 14 12.46 1.81 10.67
N PHE A 15 11.51 1.16 10.01
CA PHE A 15 11.03 1.59 8.69
C PHE A 15 9.79 2.47 8.84
N ARG A 16 9.80 3.62 8.15
CA ARG A 16 8.70 4.58 8.07
C ARG A 16 8.40 4.86 6.61
N ILE A 17 7.27 4.34 6.14
CA ILE A 17 6.91 4.33 4.73
C ILE A 17 5.96 5.50 4.44
N ALA A 18 6.34 6.33 3.47
CA ALA A 18 5.62 7.55 3.08
C ALA A 18 4.39 7.29 2.18
N SER A 19 3.90 6.05 2.15
CA SER A 19 2.66 5.66 1.48
C SER A 19 1.87 4.71 2.38
N PRO A 20 0.55 4.56 2.17
CA PRO A 20 -0.19 3.43 2.71
C PRO A 20 0.34 2.09 2.17
N PRO A 21 -0.01 0.96 2.80
CA PRO A 21 0.35 -0.36 2.31
C PRO A 21 -0.18 -0.61 0.89
N THR A 22 0.69 -1.02 -0.03
CA THR A 22 0.30 -1.35 -1.41
C THR A 22 -0.21 -2.78 -1.49
N ALA A 23 -1.53 -2.95 -1.37
CA ALA A 23 -2.19 -4.25 -1.29
C ALA A 23 -2.88 -4.68 -2.61
N TRP A 24 -2.89 -3.79 -3.60
CA TRP A 24 -3.57 -3.99 -4.88
C TRP A 24 -2.69 -3.57 -6.06
N PRO A 25 -2.76 -4.29 -7.21
CA PRO A 25 -2.02 -3.93 -8.41
C PRO A 25 -2.59 -2.67 -9.08
N CYS A 26 -1.76 -1.91 -9.76
CA CYS A 26 -2.19 -0.82 -10.62
C CYS A 26 -2.48 -1.34 -12.04
N PHE A 27 -3.54 -0.81 -12.65
CA PHE A 27 -3.88 -1.08 -14.06
C PHE A 27 -3.92 0.19 -14.90
N TYR A 28 -3.45 1.31 -14.35
CA TYR A 28 -3.49 2.63 -15.00
C TYR A 28 -2.11 3.16 -15.38
N GLY A 29 -1.09 2.30 -15.39
CA GLY A 29 0.23 2.60 -15.94
C GLY A 29 1.40 2.59 -14.95
N VAL A 30 1.16 2.45 -13.63
CA VAL A 30 2.24 2.16 -12.68
C VAL A 30 2.57 0.67 -12.76
N ASP A 31 3.85 0.34 -12.94
CA ASP A 31 4.32 -1.04 -12.97
C ASP A 31 4.33 -1.63 -11.55
N THR A 32 3.31 -2.42 -11.23
CA THR A 32 3.18 -3.11 -9.95
C THR A 32 3.11 -4.62 -10.17
N PRO A 33 3.68 -5.45 -9.29
CA PRO A 33 3.50 -6.90 -9.33
C PRO A 33 2.04 -7.34 -9.21
N ASP A 34 1.78 -8.58 -9.60
CA ASP A 34 0.53 -9.28 -9.29
C ASP A 34 0.22 -9.25 -7.79
N ARG A 35 -1.07 -9.26 -7.44
CA ARG A 35 -1.52 -9.11 -6.05
C ARG A 35 -0.91 -10.14 -5.10
N ASP A 36 -0.68 -11.36 -5.56
CA ASP A 36 -0.08 -12.42 -4.76
C ASP A 36 1.42 -12.19 -4.48
N LYS A 37 2.09 -11.29 -5.19
CA LYS A 37 3.49 -10.92 -4.93
C LYS A 37 3.61 -9.72 -4.00
N LEU A 38 2.50 -9.06 -3.66
CA LEU A 38 2.48 -7.92 -2.74
C LEU A 38 2.43 -8.41 -1.28
N LEU A 39 3.44 -8.06 -0.47
CA LEU A 39 3.46 -8.42 0.96
C LEU A 39 2.21 -7.90 1.69
N ALA A 40 1.84 -6.64 1.46
CA ALA A 40 0.68 -6.01 2.10
C ALA A 40 -0.68 -6.58 1.64
N ALA A 41 -0.71 -7.42 0.60
CA ALA A 41 -1.92 -8.16 0.23
C ALA A 41 -2.11 -9.44 1.05
N LYS A 42 -1.06 -9.92 1.74
CA LYS A 42 -1.02 -11.20 2.45
C LYS A 42 -0.67 -11.09 3.93
N MET A 43 -0.03 -10.00 4.31
CA MET A 43 0.54 -9.80 5.64
C MET A 43 0.05 -8.48 6.24
N SER A 44 -0.31 -8.53 7.51
CA SER A 44 -0.46 -7.36 8.37
C SER A 44 0.85 -6.61 8.54
N GLU A 45 0.78 -5.40 9.10
CA GLU A 45 1.97 -4.59 9.38
C GLU A 45 2.95 -5.29 10.33
N ASP A 46 2.45 -5.99 11.34
CA ASP A 46 3.27 -6.74 12.29
C ASP A 46 3.92 -7.97 11.63
N GLU A 47 3.17 -8.71 10.80
CA GLU A 47 3.73 -9.83 10.04
C GLU A 47 4.79 -9.36 9.03
N MET A 48 4.58 -8.20 8.38
CA MET A 48 5.60 -7.61 7.52
C MET A 48 6.83 -7.17 8.30
N ARG A 49 6.68 -6.56 9.48
CA ARG A 49 7.80 -6.21 10.37
C ARG A 49 8.62 -7.46 10.68
N ASP A 50 7.96 -8.53 11.09
CA ASP A 50 8.62 -9.78 11.51
C ASP A 50 9.27 -10.49 10.33
N TRP A 51 8.59 -10.53 9.17
CA TRP A 51 9.12 -11.09 7.93
C TRP A 51 10.36 -10.33 7.44
N ILE A 52 10.33 -9.00 7.50
CA ILE A 52 11.49 -8.16 7.16
C ILE A 52 12.56 -8.32 8.24
N GLY A 53 12.20 -8.52 9.51
CA GLY A 53 13.11 -8.66 10.64
C GLY A 53 13.74 -7.32 11.05
N ILE A 54 12.89 -6.34 11.35
CA ILE A 54 13.23 -4.98 11.82
C ILE A 54 12.46 -4.66 13.11
N ASP A 55 12.90 -3.68 13.88
CA ASP A 55 12.33 -3.38 15.20
C ASP A 55 10.94 -2.74 15.12
N SER A 56 10.68 -1.89 14.12
CA SER A 56 9.32 -1.40 13.87
C SER A 56 9.08 -1.00 12.42
N LEU A 57 7.85 -1.21 11.96
CA LEU A 57 7.35 -0.78 10.67
C LEU A 57 6.12 0.09 10.87
N LYS A 58 6.04 1.23 10.18
CA LYS A 58 4.81 2.03 10.11
C LYS A 58 4.61 2.61 8.71
N PHE A 59 3.38 2.56 8.24
CA PHE A 59 2.91 3.24 7.04
C PHE A 59 2.11 4.49 7.44
N ILE A 60 2.06 5.49 6.57
CA ILE A 60 1.06 6.56 6.72
C ILE A 60 -0.35 5.99 6.44
N SER A 61 -1.36 6.52 7.11
CA SER A 61 -2.75 6.17 6.79
C SER A 61 -3.17 6.74 5.45
N LEU A 62 -4.21 6.16 4.85
CA LEU A 62 -4.79 6.68 3.61
C LEU A 62 -5.29 8.12 3.77
N ASP A 63 -5.98 8.43 4.88
CA ASP A 63 -6.34 9.82 5.23
C ASP A 63 -5.12 10.71 5.47
N GLY A 64 -4.06 10.17 6.05
CA GLY A 64 -2.79 10.86 6.23
C GLY A 64 -2.18 11.29 4.91
N LEU A 65 -2.19 10.41 3.91
CA LEU A 65 -1.74 10.71 2.55
C LEU A 65 -2.57 11.84 1.93
N TYR A 66 -3.90 11.75 2.00
CA TYR A 66 -4.80 12.77 1.45
C TYR A 66 -4.57 14.15 2.07
N ARG A 67 -4.43 14.22 3.40
CA ARG A 67 -4.08 15.47 4.09
C ARG A 67 -2.73 16.03 3.64
N ALA A 68 -1.75 15.16 3.38
CA ALA A 68 -0.42 15.59 2.95
C ALA A 68 -0.40 16.20 1.53
N VAL A 69 -1.35 15.83 0.66
CA VAL A 69 -1.45 16.34 -0.71
C VAL A 69 -2.47 17.47 -0.89
N GLY A 70 -3.04 17.99 0.21
CA GLY A 70 -3.89 19.19 0.19
C GLY A 70 -5.36 18.95 0.55
N GLU A 71 -5.78 17.71 0.76
CA GLU A 71 -7.16 17.39 1.17
C GLU A 71 -7.29 17.43 2.69
N ALA A 72 -7.49 18.63 3.25
CA ALA A 72 -7.44 18.86 4.70
C ALA A 72 -8.39 17.98 5.53
N LYS A 73 -9.48 17.49 4.92
CA LYS A 73 -10.48 16.63 5.57
C LYS A 73 -10.16 15.13 5.48
N GLY A 74 -9.08 14.73 4.82
CA GLY A 74 -8.77 13.33 4.53
C GLY A 74 -9.43 12.84 3.24
N ARG A 75 -9.57 11.52 3.09
CA ARG A 75 -10.15 10.92 1.89
C ARG A 75 -11.67 10.99 1.91
N ASP A 76 -12.27 11.46 0.82
CA ASP A 76 -13.69 11.25 0.55
C ASP A 76 -13.88 9.88 -0.11
N ALA A 77 -14.46 8.91 0.63
CA ALA A 77 -14.67 7.56 0.09
C ALA A 77 -15.77 7.48 -0.98
N ALA A 78 -16.73 8.42 -0.98
CA ALA A 78 -17.79 8.46 -1.99
C ALA A 78 -17.31 9.12 -3.29
N SER A 79 -16.34 10.03 -3.20
CA SER A 79 -15.79 10.74 -4.35
C SER A 79 -14.30 11.04 -4.15
N PRO A 80 -13.42 10.03 -4.22
CA PRO A 80 -11.99 10.23 -4.00
C PRO A 80 -11.37 11.17 -5.04
N GLN A 81 -10.60 12.16 -4.57
CA GLN A 81 -9.99 13.20 -5.41
C GLN A 81 -8.78 12.69 -6.21
N TYR A 82 -8.17 11.58 -5.77
CA TYR A 82 -7.02 10.95 -6.42
C TYR A 82 -7.29 9.47 -6.67
N CYS A 83 -6.54 8.88 -7.61
CA CYS A 83 -6.49 7.43 -7.72
C CYS A 83 -5.66 6.88 -6.54
N ASP A 84 -6.30 6.07 -5.70
CA ASP A 84 -5.64 5.34 -4.61
C ASP A 84 -5.90 3.84 -4.65
N ALA A 85 -6.31 3.32 -5.81
CA ALA A 85 -6.70 1.92 -5.99
C ALA A 85 -5.64 0.93 -5.50
N CYS A 86 -4.35 1.25 -5.66
CA CYS A 86 -3.24 0.40 -5.19
C CYS A 86 -3.22 0.21 -3.66
N PHE A 87 -3.84 1.13 -2.91
CA PHE A 87 -3.96 1.11 -1.46
C PHE A 87 -5.36 0.67 -1.02
N SER A 88 -6.41 1.26 -1.60
CA SER A 88 -7.81 1.08 -1.20
C SER A 88 -8.47 -0.16 -1.81
N GLY A 89 -8.01 -0.60 -2.99
CA GLY A 89 -8.68 -1.58 -3.84
C GLY A 89 -9.88 -1.02 -4.61
N GLU A 90 -10.17 0.28 -4.49
CA GLU A 90 -11.29 0.95 -5.12
C GLU A 90 -10.83 1.57 -6.45
N TYR A 91 -11.16 0.89 -7.56
CA TYR A 91 -10.78 1.33 -8.90
C TYR A 91 -11.83 2.32 -9.43
N PRO A 92 -11.48 3.60 -9.69
CA PRO A 92 -12.44 4.58 -10.21
C PRO A 92 -12.96 4.25 -11.61
N VAL A 93 -12.22 3.45 -12.37
CA VAL A 93 -12.62 2.90 -13.67
C VAL A 93 -12.40 1.39 -13.63
N ALA A 94 -13.45 0.61 -13.88
CA ALA A 94 -13.32 -0.84 -13.83
C ALA A 94 -12.25 -1.34 -14.85
N PRO A 95 -11.23 -2.09 -14.41
CA PRO A 95 -10.20 -2.64 -15.30
C PRO A 95 -10.75 -3.87 -16.03
N ALA A 96 -11.65 -3.64 -17.00
CA ALA A 96 -12.47 -4.67 -17.62
C ALA A 96 -11.66 -5.81 -18.28
N ASP A 97 -10.52 -5.47 -18.87
CA ASP A 97 -9.57 -6.43 -19.44
C ASP A 97 -8.94 -7.34 -18.38
N GLN A 98 -8.65 -6.81 -17.20
CA GLN A 98 -8.11 -7.58 -16.07
C GLN A 98 -9.18 -8.43 -15.41
N ILE A 99 -10.41 -7.90 -15.28
CA ILE A 99 -11.56 -8.67 -14.81
C ILE A 99 -11.82 -9.87 -15.73
N ALA A 100 -11.76 -9.67 -17.06
CA ALA A 100 -11.88 -10.76 -18.02
C ALA A 100 -10.74 -11.80 -17.91
N ARG A 101 -9.59 -11.42 -17.34
CA ARG A 101 -8.45 -12.30 -17.03
C ARG A 101 -8.52 -12.92 -15.62
N GLY A 102 -9.60 -12.69 -14.88
CA GLY A 102 -9.83 -13.28 -13.57
C GLY A 102 -9.42 -12.40 -12.38
N PHE A 103 -9.15 -11.11 -12.59
CA PHE A 103 -8.98 -10.18 -11.48
C PHE A 103 -10.31 -9.94 -10.76
N GLU A 104 -10.34 -10.19 -9.46
CA GLU A 104 -11.49 -9.91 -8.61
C GLU A 104 -11.34 -8.54 -7.95
N MET A 105 -12.31 -7.65 -8.22
CA MET A 105 -12.38 -6.36 -7.54
C MET A 105 -12.69 -6.56 -6.04
N LYS A 106 -12.28 -5.58 -5.22
CA LYS A 106 -12.70 -5.51 -3.82
C LYS A 106 -14.23 -5.54 -3.75
N ALA A 107 -14.79 -6.40 -2.90
CA ALA A 107 -16.23 -6.42 -2.65
C ALA A 107 -16.68 -5.07 -2.08
N ALA A 108 -17.86 -4.59 -2.49
CA ALA A 108 -18.47 -3.42 -1.87
C ALA A 108 -18.88 -3.80 -0.44
N GLU A 109 -18.35 -3.07 0.55
CA GLU A 109 -18.75 -3.16 1.97
C GLU A 109 -20.01 -2.33 2.24
#